data_AF-A0A9Q4A887-F1
#
_entry.id   AF-A0A9Q4A887-F1
#
_cell.length_a   1.000
_cell.length_b   1.000
_cell.length_c   1.000
_cell.angle_alpha   90.00
_cell.angle_beta   90.00
_cell.angle_gamma   90.00
#
_symmetry.space_group_name_H-M   'P 1'
#
loop_
_entity.id
_entity.type
_entity.pdbx_description
1 polymer ?
#
loop_
_entity_poly.entity_id
_entity_poly.type
_entity_poly.pdbx_seq_one_letter_code
_entity_poly.pdbx_strand_id
1 'polypeptide(L)'
;MSSVLRPALSLIVLMSLITGVAYPLVVTGVAQVAFPAQANGSLLYDEAGKVRGSTLIAQSFTGDEWFQSRPSAGAVWTRASGASKFAPSQPALAARGTGD
;
A
#
# COMPACT_ATOMS: atom_id res chain seq x y z
N MET A 1 -14.87 -13.91 41.45
CA MET A 1 -14.29 -13.85 40.08
C MET A 1 -15.27 -13.42 38.99
N SER A 2 -16.55 -13.79 39.01
CA SER A 2 -17.49 -13.57 37.88
C SER A 2 -17.91 -12.12 37.62
N SER A 3 -17.82 -11.23 38.63
CA SER A 3 -18.22 -9.81 38.51
C SER A 3 -17.29 -8.99 37.60
N VAL A 4 -16.06 -9.44 37.36
CA VAL A 4 -15.08 -8.72 36.52
C VAL A 4 -15.17 -9.14 35.05
N LEU A 5 -15.73 -10.33 34.77
CA LEU A 5 -15.79 -10.88 33.43
C LEU A 5 -16.72 -10.07 32.50
N ARG A 6 -17.88 -9.64 33.02
CA ARG A 6 -18.84 -8.81 32.29
C ARG A 6 -18.28 -7.43 31.89
N PRO A 7 -17.70 -6.62 32.80
CA PRO A 7 -17.11 -5.34 32.41
C PRO A 7 -15.88 -5.51 31.50
N ALA A 8 -15.06 -6.56 31.71
CA ALA A 8 -13.92 -6.82 30.84
C ALA A 8 -14.33 -7.12 29.39
N LEU A 9 -15.29 -8.02 29.18
CA LEU A 9 -15.82 -8.32 27.85
C LEU A 9 -16.51 -7.12 27.22
N SER A 10 -17.30 -6.37 27.99
CA SER A 10 -17.96 -5.16 27.52
C SER A 10 -16.97 -4.11 27.04
N LEU A 11 -15.86 -3.92 27.78
CA LEU A 11 -14.83 -2.95 27.41
C LEU A 11 -14.07 -3.39 26.15
N ILE A 12 -13.76 -4.68 26.01
CA ILE A 12 -13.12 -5.23 24.81
C ILE A 12 -14.02 -5.01 23.58
N VAL A 13 -15.30 -5.32 23.68
CA VAL A 13 -16.26 -5.13 22.58
C VAL A 13 -16.39 -3.65 22.24
N LEU A 14 -16.56 -2.80 23.25
CA LEU A 14 -16.68 -1.35 23.06
C LEU A 14 -15.44 -0.78 22.38
N MET A 15 -14.24 -1.09 22.86
CA MET A 15 -12.99 -0.61 22.28
C MET A 15 -12.76 -1.15 20.87
N SER A 16 -13.15 -2.40 20.60
CA SER A 16 -13.06 -2.99 19.25
C SER A 16 -14.01 -2.29 18.28
N LEU A 17 -15.24 -1.95 18.71
CA LEU A 17 -16.18 -1.20 17.88
C LEU A 17 -15.68 0.22 17.62
N ILE A 18 -15.12 0.88 18.63
CA ILE A 18 -14.61 2.24 18.46
C ILE A 18 -13.42 2.26 17.51
N THR A 19 -12.42 1.41 17.73
CA THR A 19 -11.16 1.44 16.95
C THR A 19 -11.26 0.71 15.61
N GLY A 20 -12.08 -0.33 15.51
CA GLY A 20 -12.24 -1.13 14.31
C GLY A 20 -13.39 -0.71 13.39
N VAL A 21 -14.37 0.06 13.90
CA VAL A 21 -15.54 0.47 13.10
C VAL A 21 -15.71 1.99 13.11
N ALA A 22 -15.95 2.60 14.28
CA ALA A 22 -16.28 4.02 14.34
C ALA A 22 -15.13 4.90 13.80
N TYR A 23 -13.91 4.65 14.24
CA TYR A 23 -12.73 5.39 13.80
C TYR A 23 -12.45 5.27 12.29
N PRO A 24 -12.31 4.07 11.68
CA PRO A 24 -12.04 3.97 10.26
C PRO A 24 -13.17 4.53 9.40
N LEU A 25 -14.44 4.43 9.82
CA LEU A 25 -15.56 5.03 9.08
C LEU A 25 -15.51 6.56 9.11
N VAL A 26 -15.25 7.16 10.27
CA VAL A 26 -15.12 8.63 10.39
C VAL A 26 -13.95 9.12 9.54
N VAL A 27 -12.78 8.48 9.65
CA VAL A 27 -11.60 8.86 8.87
C VAL A 27 -11.86 8.70 7.37
N THR A 28 -12.47 7.60 6.95
CA THR A 28 -12.82 7.36 5.54
C THR A 28 -13.83 8.39 5.04
N GLY A 29 -14.87 8.69 5.81
CA GLY A 29 -15.88 9.70 5.46
C GLY A 29 -15.27 11.08 5.29
N VAL A 30 -14.43 11.51 6.23
CA VAL A 30 -13.72 12.80 6.14
C VAL A 30 -12.76 12.81 4.94
N ALA A 31 -12.01 11.74 4.71
CA ALA A 31 -11.08 11.64 3.58
C ALA A 31 -11.81 11.71 2.23
N GLN A 32 -12.97 11.08 2.10
CA GLN A 32 -13.76 11.13 0.86
C GLN A 32 -14.35 12.51 0.59
N VAL A 33 -14.75 13.26 1.62
CA VAL A 33 -15.28 14.63 1.45
C VAL A 33 -14.18 15.63 1.16
N ALA A 34 -13.06 15.57 1.89
CA ALA A 34 -11.99 16.56 1.78
C ALA A 34 -10.99 16.25 0.64
N PHE A 35 -10.69 14.97 0.40
CA PHE A 35 -9.63 14.53 -0.51
C PHE A 35 -10.05 13.29 -1.34
N PRO A 36 -11.13 13.35 -2.12
CA PRO A 36 -11.67 12.19 -2.82
C PRO A 36 -10.67 11.55 -3.79
N ALA A 37 -9.89 12.36 -4.52
CA ALA A 37 -8.92 11.82 -5.49
C ALA A 37 -7.84 10.96 -4.80
N GLN A 38 -7.30 11.45 -3.68
CA GLN A 38 -6.26 10.78 -2.91
C GLN A 38 -6.82 9.57 -2.14
N ALA A 39 -8.00 9.71 -1.54
CA ALA A 39 -8.68 8.65 -0.80
C ALA A 39 -9.00 7.44 -1.70
N ASN A 40 -9.25 7.68 -2.98
CA ASN A 40 -9.49 6.63 -3.98
C ASN A 40 -8.21 6.17 -4.72
N GLY A 41 -7.03 6.55 -4.24
CA GLY A 41 -5.74 6.02 -4.73
C GLY A 41 -5.04 6.86 -5.80
N SER A 42 -5.46 8.12 -6.03
CA SER A 42 -4.85 9.05 -7.00
C SER A 42 -4.71 8.44 -8.40
N LEU A 43 -5.79 7.84 -8.89
CA LEU A 43 -5.82 7.11 -10.15
C LEU A 43 -5.66 8.04 -11.35
N LEU A 44 -4.95 7.55 -12.37
CA LEU A 44 -4.80 8.18 -13.68
C LEU A 44 -5.67 7.44 -14.70
N TYR A 45 -6.43 8.21 -15.48
CA TYR A 45 -7.36 7.73 -16.49
C TYR A 45 -6.90 8.17 -17.88
N ASP A 46 -7.15 7.35 -18.89
CA ASP A 46 -6.99 7.76 -20.29
C ASP A 46 -8.22 8.52 -20.81
N GLU A 47 -8.14 8.99 -22.06
CA GLU A 47 -9.24 9.72 -22.72
C GLU A 47 -10.52 8.87 -22.87
N ALA A 48 -10.38 7.54 -22.86
CA ALA A 48 -11.50 6.60 -22.90
C ALA A 48 -12.06 6.28 -21.49
N GLY A 49 -11.52 6.88 -20.43
CA GLY A 49 -11.93 6.68 -19.05
C GLY A 49 -11.41 5.39 -18.40
N LYS A 50 -10.45 4.69 -19.02
CA LYS A 50 -9.84 3.48 -18.46
C LYS A 50 -8.71 3.85 -17.50
N VAL A 51 -8.66 3.17 -16.36
CA VAL A 51 -7.57 3.33 -15.38
C VAL A 51 -6.26 2.85 -15.99
N ARG A 52 -5.29 3.75 -16.11
CA ARG A 52 -3.93 3.46 -16.57
C ARG A 52 -2.98 3.18 -15.43
N GLY A 53 -3.23 3.73 -14.24
CA GLY A 53 -2.37 3.57 -13.07
C GLY A 53 -2.73 4.51 -11.93
N SER A 54 -1.76 4.78 -11.06
CA SER A 54 -1.84 5.77 -10.00
C SER A 54 -0.63 6.68 -10.08
N THR A 55 -0.77 7.95 -9.71
CA THR A 55 0.36 8.89 -9.61
C THR A 55 1.43 8.44 -8.61
N LEU A 56 1.09 7.52 -7.70
CA LEU A 56 1.95 7.06 -6.61
C LEU A 56 2.59 5.69 -6.90
N ILE A 57 2.18 5.00 -7.97
CA ILE A 57 2.59 3.63 -8.26
C ILE A 57 3.35 3.61 -9.59
N ALA A 58 4.62 3.21 -9.52
CA ALA A 58 5.45 2.99 -10.70
C ALA A 58 4.93 1.79 -11.52
N GLN A 59 5.32 1.72 -12.79
CA GLN A 59 5.06 0.58 -13.67
C GLN A 59 6.37 0.05 -14.25
N SER A 60 6.33 -1.19 -14.73
CA SER A 60 7.44 -1.77 -15.49
C SER A 60 7.42 -1.17 -16.89
N PHE A 61 8.34 -0.24 -17.15
CA PHE A 61 8.59 0.27 -18.49
C PHE A 61 9.79 -0.46 -19.07
N THR A 62 9.60 -1.07 -20.25
CA THR A 62 10.64 -1.76 -21.01
C THR A 62 10.59 -1.22 -22.42
N GLY A 63 11.62 -0.48 -22.83
CA GLY A 63 11.66 0.23 -24.11
C GLY A 63 12.54 1.47 -24.01
N ASP A 64 13.33 1.73 -25.04
CA ASP A 64 14.30 2.84 -25.08
C ASP A 64 13.61 4.21 -25.11
N GLU A 65 12.33 4.25 -25.50
CA GLU A 65 11.50 5.45 -25.53
C GLU A 65 11.01 5.88 -24.14
N TRP A 66 11.12 5.02 -23.13
CA TRP A 66 10.63 5.28 -21.78
C TRP A 66 11.76 5.57 -20.80
N PHE A 67 11.45 6.41 -19.81
CA PHE A 67 12.31 6.56 -18.65
C PHE A 67 12.36 5.26 -17.86
N GLN A 68 13.58 4.79 -17.59
CA GLN A 68 13.80 3.55 -16.87
C GLN A 68 13.59 3.74 -15.37
N SER A 69 12.61 3.02 -14.83
CA SER A 69 12.33 2.98 -13.39
C SER A 69 13.49 2.35 -12.60
N ARG A 70 13.60 2.69 -11.32
CA ARG A 70 14.54 1.99 -10.43
C ARG A 70 14.22 0.48 -10.37
N PRO A 71 15.24 -0.40 -10.29
CA PRO A 71 15.02 -1.82 -10.16
C PRO A 71 14.15 -2.15 -8.93
N SER A 72 13.14 -2.98 -9.14
CA SER A 72 12.22 -3.42 -8.08
C SER A 72 12.39 -4.92 -7.83
N ALA A 73 12.67 -5.30 -6.59
CA ALA A 73 12.72 -6.70 -6.20
C ALA A 73 11.36 -7.41 -6.33
N GLY A 74 10.26 -6.67 -6.17
CA GLY A 74 8.89 -7.15 -6.40
C GLY A 74 8.35 -6.81 -7.79
N ALA A 75 9.21 -6.64 -8.79
CA ALA A 75 8.87 -6.37 -10.21
C ALA A 75 7.75 -5.32 -10.43
N VAL A 76 7.69 -4.30 -9.58
CA VAL A 76 6.73 -3.18 -9.62
C VAL A 76 5.25 -3.63 -9.53
N TRP A 77 5.00 -4.82 -8.98
CA TRP A 77 3.64 -5.33 -8.79
C TRP A 77 2.94 -4.67 -7.59
N THR A 78 1.65 -4.36 -7.74
CA THR A 78 0.83 -3.73 -6.68
C THR A 78 0.52 -4.66 -5.50
N ARG A 79 0.73 -5.97 -5.65
CA ARG A 79 0.46 -6.96 -4.59
C ARG A 79 1.63 -7.14 -3.63
N ALA A 80 2.87 -7.01 -4.13
CA ALA A 80 4.07 -7.28 -3.34
C ALA A 80 4.79 -5.98 -2.99
N SER A 81 4.59 -5.49 -1.78
CA SER A 81 5.29 -4.32 -1.24
C SER A 81 6.53 -4.76 -0.44
N GLY A 82 7.65 -5.00 -1.13
CA GLY A 82 8.89 -5.47 -0.49
C GLY A 82 10.15 -5.01 -1.21
N ALA A 83 11.22 -4.85 -0.45
CA ALA A 83 12.54 -4.49 -0.95
C ALA A 83 13.45 -5.72 -1.11
N SER A 84 14.57 -5.55 -1.81
CA SER A 84 15.65 -6.54 -1.79
C SER A 84 16.23 -6.65 -0.38
N LYS A 85 16.24 -7.85 0.18
CA LYS A 85 16.76 -8.12 1.54
C LYS A 85 18.19 -8.68 1.52
N PHE A 86 18.98 -8.35 0.49
CA PHE A 86 20.36 -8.83 0.37
C PHE A 86 21.30 -7.96 1.21
N ALA A 87 22.19 -8.59 1.98
CA ALA A 87 23.24 -7.91 2.71
C ALA A 87 24.42 -7.55 1.79
N PRO A 88 25.26 -6.55 2.13
CA PRO A 88 26.44 -6.19 1.33
C PRO A 88 27.42 -7.35 1.10
N SER A 89 27.51 -8.30 2.04
CA SER A 89 28.36 -9.48 1.94
C SER A 89 27.79 -10.61 1.06
N GLN A 90 26.55 -10.48 0.58
CA GLN A 90 25.88 -11.54 -0.15
C GLN A 90 26.28 -11.53 -1.64
N PRO A 91 26.81 -12.64 -2.19
CA PRO A 91 27.23 -12.70 -3.59
C PRO A 91 26.10 -12.38 -4.59
N ALA A 92 24.86 -12.75 -4.25
CA ALA A 92 23.68 -12.46 -5.07
C ALA A 92 23.40 -10.95 -5.27
N LEU A 93 23.89 -10.09 -4.37
CA LEU A 93 23.80 -8.63 -4.55
C LEU A 93 24.79 -8.13 -5.59
N ALA A 94 26.02 -8.65 -5.56
CA ALA A 94 27.06 -8.28 -6.53
C ALA A 94 26.66 -8.71 -7.95
N ALA A 95 26.14 -9.93 -8.12
CA ALA A 95 25.59 -10.39 -9.40
C ALA A 95 24.48 -9.44 -9.91
N ARG A 96 23.56 -9.04 -9.03
CA ARG A 96 22.49 -8.10 -9.40
C ARG A 96 22.95 -6.71 -9.84
N GLY A 97 24.07 -6.23 -9.31
CA GLY A 97 24.63 -4.93 -9.70
C GLY A 97 25.35 -4.95 -11.05
N THR A 98 25.72 -6.15 -11.52
CA THR A 98 26.56 -6.33 -12.72
C THR A 98 25.73 -6.56 -14.00
N GLY A 99 24.40 -6.76 -13.86
CA GLY A 99 23.46 -6.66 -14.97
C GLY A 99 23.17 -7.96 -15.72
N ASP A 100 23.38 -9.11 -15.09
CA ASP A 100 22.99 -10.44 -15.58
C ASP A 100 21.55 -10.85 -15.17
#